data_AF-A0A7S1UUH0-F1
#
_entry.id   AF-A0A7S1UUH0-F1
#
_cell.length_a   1.000
_cell.length_b   1.000
_cell.length_c   1.000
_cell.angle_alpha   90.00
_cell.angle_beta   90.00
_cell.angle_gamma   90.00
#
_symmetry.space_group_name_H-M   'P 1'
#
loop_
_entity.id
_entity.type
_entity.pdbx_description
1 polymer ?
#
loop_
_entity_poly.entity_id
_entity_poly.type
_entity_poly.pdbx_seq_one_letter_code
_entity_poly.pdbx_strand_id
1 'polypeptide(L)'
;GIAMSAKAPARAGPVLPPLNGLLEGKIMVQNLPSLLVAHALEPRPGHVILDMCAAPGGKTLHVASLVRNQATIIACDKSRKKMAMARSLFETMGAISIIPLALDSTKSVVN
;
A
#
# COMPACT_ATOMS: atom_id res chain seq x y z
N GLY A 1 -15.12 -14.64 -21.91
CA GLY A 1 -15.58 -14.43 -20.53
C GLY A 1 -17.05 -14.13 -20.58
N ILE A 2 -17.86 -14.84 -19.81
CA ILE A 2 -19.31 -14.64 -19.73
C ILE A 2 -19.55 -13.46 -18.77
N ALA A 3 -20.40 -12.51 -19.13
CA ALA A 3 -20.80 -11.40 -18.26
C ALA A 3 -22.25 -11.60 -17.80
N MET A 4 -22.54 -11.30 -16.54
CA MET A 4 -23.88 -11.30 -15.97
C MET A 4 -24.24 -9.88 -15.54
N SER A 5 -25.51 -9.51 -15.71
CA SER A 5 -26.04 -8.27 -15.17
C SER A 5 -26.11 -8.38 -13.65
N ALA A 6 -25.27 -7.63 -12.94
CA ALA A 6 -25.30 -7.57 -11.49
C ALA A 6 -26.51 -6.75 -11.03
N LYS A 7 -27.36 -7.34 -10.18
CA LYS A 7 -28.46 -6.62 -9.53
C LYS A 7 -27.88 -5.48 -8.68
N ALA A 8 -28.42 -4.27 -8.82
CA ALA A 8 -27.90 -3.09 -8.14
C ALA A 8 -27.82 -3.35 -6.61
N PRO A 9 -26.65 -3.15 -5.98
CA PRO A 9 -26.51 -3.37 -4.54
C PRO A 9 -27.35 -2.34 -3.77
N ALA A 10 -27.99 -2.77 -2.69
CA ALA A 10 -28.64 -1.86 -1.74
C ALA A 10 -27.55 -1.04 -1.03
N ARG A 11 -27.14 0.07 -1.63
CA ARG A 11 -26.21 1.05 -1.06
C ARG A 11 -26.89 2.41 -1.02
N ALA A 12 -26.76 3.10 0.10
CA ALA A 12 -27.14 4.50 0.18
C ALA A 12 -26.09 5.35 -0.55
N GLY A 13 -26.50 6.07 -1.59
CA GLY A 13 -25.65 6.98 -2.36
C GLY A 13 -25.51 6.61 -3.84
N PRO A 14 -25.00 7.55 -4.66
CA PRO A 14 -24.80 7.31 -6.09
C PRO A 14 -23.77 6.21 -6.33
N VAL A 15 -23.96 5.42 -7.38
CA VAL A 15 -22.93 4.50 -7.87
C VAL A 15 -21.77 5.35 -8.39
N LEU A 16 -20.65 5.31 -7.68
CA LEU A 16 -19.42 5.94 -8.16
C LEU A 16 -18.87 5.12 -9.35
N PRO A 17 -18.38 5.78 -10.41
CA PRO A 17 -17.70 5.08 -11.48
C PRO A 17 -16.48 4.34 -10.93
N PRO A 18 -16.10 3.18 -11.49
CA PRO A 18 -14.89 2.50 -11.09
C PRO A 18 -13.69 3.42 -11.36
N LEU A 19 -12.79 3.52 -10.38
CA LEU A 19 -11.54 4.28 -10.53
C LEU A 19 -10.41 3.42 -11.14
N ASN A 20 -10.75 2.24 -11.66
CA ASN A 20 -9.79 1.31 -12.26
C ASN A 20 -9.19 1.92 -13.53
N GLY A 21 -7.86 1.92 -13.66
CA GLY A 21 -7.15 2.45 -14.83
C GLY A 21 -7.15 3.98 -14.94
N LEU A 22 -7.77 4.70 -13.99
CA LEU A 22 -7.71 6.16 -13.95
C LEU A 22 -6.38 6.58 -13.31
N LEU A 23 -5.60 7.41 -14.01
CA LEU A 23 -4.32 7.95 -13.51
C LEU A 23 -3.40 6.86 -12.93
N GLU A 24 -3.24 5.76 -13.69
CA GLU A 24 -2.40 4.63 -13.31
C GLU A 24 -0.97 5.07 -12.93
N GLY A 25 -0.44 4.49 -11.86
CA GLY A 25 0.87 4.87 -11.29
C GLY A 25 0.88 6.23 -10.57
N LYS A 26 -0.22 6.99 -10.57
CA LYS A 26 -0.31 8.31 -9.92
C LYS A 26 -1.29 8.35 -8.75
N ILE A 27 -2.35 7.54 -8.80
CA ILE A 27 -3.33 7.44 -7.72
C ILE A 27 -3.52 5.99 -7.28
N MET A 28 -3.87 5.81 -6.00
CA MET A 28 -4.28 4.54 -5.45
C MET A 28 -5.51 4.77 -4.57
N VAL A 29 -6.55 3.94 -4.75
CA VAL A 29 -7.74 4.00 -3.91
C VAL A 29 -7.38 3.53 -2.51
N GLN A 30 -7.66 4.37 -1.51
CA GLN A 30 -7.41 4.06 -0.11
C GLN A 30 -8.54 4.60 0.76
N ASN A 31 -8.91 3.87 1.81
CA ASN A 31 -9.93 4.34 2.75
C ASN A 31 -9.36 5.39 3.72
N LEU A 32 -10.25 6.25 4.24
CA LEU A 32 -9.87 7.35 5.13
C LEU A 32 -9.09 6.88 6.38
N PRO A 33 -9.49 5.82 7.12
CA PRO A 33 -8.72 5.38 8.28
C PRO A 33 -7.28 4.98 7.95
N SER A 34 -7.04 4.36 6.79
CA SER A 34 -5.68 4.00 6.37
C SER A 34 -4.83 5.22 6.03
N LEU A 35 -5.44 6.32 5.57
CA LEU A 35 -4.73 7.58 5.35
C LEU A 35 -4.31 8.20 6.69
N LEU A 36 -5.23 8.23 7.66
CA LEU A 36 -4.98 8.81 8.98
C LEU A 36 -3.84 8.11 9.74
N VAL A 37 -3.73 6.78 9.62
CA VAL A 37 -2.62 6.02 10.24
C VAL A 37 -1.25 6.50 9.78
N ALA A 38 -1.08 6.78 8.48
CA ALA A 38 0.21 7.24 7.96
C ALA A 38 0.54 8.67 8.43
N HIS A 39 -0.48 9.53 8.61
CA HIS A 39 -0.30 10.86 9.19
C HIS A 39 0.03 10.79 10.68
N ALA A 40 -0.65 9.93 11.43
CA ALA A 40 -0.40 9.74 12.86
C ALA A 40 1.00 9.17 13.16
N LEU A 41 1.60 8.44 12.22
CA LEU A 41 2.99 7.99 12.30
C LEU A 41 4.01 9.14 12.20
N GLU A 42 3.61 10.30 11.66
CA GLU A 42 4.45 11.49 11.43
C GLU A 42 5.82 11.17 10.79
N PRO A 43 5.86 10.46 9.65
CA PRO A 43 7.11 10.07 9.03
C PRO A 43 7.85 11.31 8.49
N ARG A 44 9.18 11.34 8.62
CA ARG A 44 10.02 12.44 8.16
C ARG A 44 11.14 11.92 7.24
N PRO A 45 11.65 12.77 6.33
CA PRO A 45 12.87 12.47 5.60
C PRO A 45 14.01 12.06 6.57
N GLY A 46 14.80 11.07 6.18
CA GLY A 46 15.88 10.49 6.96
C GLY A 46 15.44 9.40 7.96
N HIS A 47 14.15 9.23 8.23
CA HIS A 47 13.70 8.16 9.14
C HIS A 47 13.95 6.77 8.55
N VAL A 48 14.24 5.83 9.45
CA VAL A 48 14.16 4.39 9.16
C VAL A 48 12.84 3.88 9.73
N ILE A 49 11.98 3.34 8.88
CA ILE A 49 10.60 2.96 9.21
C ILE A 49 10.42 1.48 8.93
N LEU A 50 9.81 0.74 9.85
CA LEU A 50 9.45 -0.66 9.69
C LEU A 50 7.93 -0.81 9.58
N ASP A 51 7.45 -1.37 8.47
CA ASP A 51 6.08 -1.84 8.30
C ASP A 51 6.08 -3.37 8.36
N MET A 52 5.64 -3.94 9.48
CA MET A 52 5.72 -5.38 9.74
C MET A 52 4.72 -6.22 8.94
N CYS A 53 3.67 -5.61 8.40
CA CYS A 53 2.55 -6.30 7.72
C CYS A 53 2.13 -5.50 6.48
N ALA A 54 3.08 -5.24 5.60
CA ALA A 54 2.97 -4.24 4.55
C ALA A 54 1.99 -4.62 3.44
N ALA A 55 1.92 -5.89 3.03
CA ALA A 55 1.15 -6.25 1.84
C ALA A 55 -0.37 -6.13 2.08
N PRO A 56 -1.15 -5.54 1.15
CA PRO A 56 -0.82 -5.27 -0.26
C PRO A 56 -0.05 -3.98 -0.56
N GLY A 57 0.30 -3.15 0.44
CA GLY A 57 1.28 -2.06 0.30
C GLY A 57 0.73 -0.65 0.41
N GLY A 58 -0.59 -0.45 0.50
CA GLY A 58 -1.19 0.89 0.39
C GLY A 58 -0.80 1.89 1.49
N LYS A 59 -0.57 1.43 2.74
CA LYS A 59 -0.10 2.31 3.82
C LYS A 59 1.38 2.61 3.69
N THR A 60 2.18 1.59 3.39
CA THR A 60 3.61 1.71 3.09
C THR A 60 3.87 2.72 1.98
N LEU A 61 3.10 2.65 0.89
CA LEU A 61 3.16 3.57 -0.23
C LEU A 61 2.80 5.00 0.19
N HIS A 62 1.75 5.15 1.01
CA HIS A 62 1.35 6.46 1.51
C HIS A 62 2.47 7.09 2.37
N VAL A 63 3.11 6.31 3.24
CA VAL A 63 4.29 6.76 4.01
C VAL A 63 5.42 7.19 3.07
N ALA A 64 5.76 6.41 2.05
CA ALA A 64 6.78 6.77 1.06
C ALA A 64 6.46 8.08 0.32
N SER A 65 5.17 8.31 0.02
CA SER A 65 4.70 9.56 -0.60
C SER A 65 4.85 10.76 0.33
N LEU A 66 4.47 10.64 1.62
CA LEU A 66 4.58 11.72 2.60
C LEU A 66 6.03 12.19 2.81
N VAL A 67 6.97 11.25 2.82
CA VAL A 67 8.41 11.54 2.94
C VAL A 67 9.08 11.81 1.59
N ARG A 68 8.32 11.85 0.49
CA ARG A 68 8.82 12.10 -0.88
C ARG A 68 10.01 11.20 -1.25
N ASN A 69 9.92 9.91 -0.93
CA ASN A 69 10.99 8.92 -1.11
C ASN A 69 12.31 9.23 -0.38
N GLN A 70 12.33 10.12 0.61
CA GLN A 70 13.54 10.49 1.35
C GLN A 70 13.67 9.77 2.69
N ALA A 71 13.13 8.55 2.82
CA ALA A 71 13.28 7.72 4.03
C ALA A 71 13.81 6.33 3.64
N THR A 72 14.07 5.48 4.62
CA THR A 72 14.26 4.04 4.38
C THR A 72 13.09 3.30 4.99
N ILE A 73 12.28 2.63 4.17
CA ILE A 73 11.07 1.95 4.61
C ILE A 73 11.26 0.44 4.39
N ILE A 74 11.40 -0.31 5.46
CA ILE A 74 11.47 -1.77 5.43
C ILE A 74 10.04 -2.30 5.48
N ALA A 75 9.62 -2.99 4.42
CA ALA A 75 8.24 -3.46 4.26
C ALA A 75 8.18 -4.98 4.28
N CYS A 76 7.63 -5.55 5.34
CA CYS A 76 7.63 -6.98 5.60
C CYS A 76 6.23 -7.58 5.42
N ASP A 77 6.14 -8.78 4.84
CA ASP A 77 4.94 -9.61 4.88
C ASP A 77 5.33 -11.08 4.74
N LYS A 78 4.66 -11.97 5.50
CA LYS A 78 4.93 -13.41 5.47
C LYS A 78 4.61 -14.05 4.12
N SER A 79 3.64 -13.52 3.39
CA SER A 79 3.21 -14.07 2.12
C SER A 79 4.09 -13.60 0.97
N ARG A 80 4.93 -14.50 0.45
CA ARG A 80 5.73 -14.26 -0.78
C ARG A 80 4.87 -13.76 -1.95
N LYS A 81 3.69 -14.36 -2.14
CA LYS A 81 2.76 -13.98 -3.21
C LYS A 81 2.26 -12.54 -3.03
N LYS A 82 1.81 -12.17 -1.83
CA LYS A 82 1.34 -10.81 -1.57
C LYS A 82 2.46 -9.79 -1.67
N MET A 83 3.66 -10.14 -1.19
CA MET A 83 4.82 -9.26 -1.28
C MET A 83 5.29 -9.06 -2.72
N ALA A 84 5.21 -10.07 -3.59
CA ALA A 84 5.48 -9.90 -5.02
C ALA A 84 4.52 -8.92 -5.69
N MET A 85 3.22 -8.99 -5.37
CA MET A 85 2.23 -8.01 -5.84
C MET A 85 2.51 -6.60 -5.29
N ALA A 86 2.85 -6.48 -4.00
CA ALA A 86 3.20 -5.20 -3.39
C ALA A 86 4.46 -4.59 -4.01
N ARG A 87 5.48 -5.40 -4.32
CA ARG A 87 6.69 -4.96 -5.04
C ARG A 87 6.35 -4.35 -6.39
N SER A 88 5.54 -5.04 -7.20
CA SER A 88 5.09 -4.51 -8.49
C SER A 88 4.32 -3.20 -8.33
N LEU A 89 3.45 -3.09 -7.31
CA LEU A 89 2.75 -1.84 -7.00
C LEU A 89 3.73 -0.70 -6.63
N PHE A 90 4.73 -0.97 -5.80
CA PHE A 90 5.73 0.04 -5.42
C PHE A 90 6.55 0.53 -6.62
N GLU A 91 6.93 -0.39 -7.52
CA GLU A 91 7.62 -0.06 -8.77
C GLU A 91 6.74 0.81 -9.68
N THR A 92 5.48 0.41 -9.90
CA THR A 92 4.50 1.18 -10.73
C THR A 92 4.24 2.58 -10.17
N MET A 93 4.27 2.74 -8.85
CA MET A 93 4.05 4.03 -8.17
C MET A 93 5.34 4.83 -7.94
N GLY A 94 6.51 4.32 -8.38
CA GLY A 94 7.80 5.01 -8.24
C GLY A 94 8.29 5.16 -6.79
N ALA A 95 7.91 4.25 -5.90
CA ALA A 95 8.27 4.29 -4.48
C ALA A 95 9.65 3.65 -4.23
N ILE A 96 10.71 4.39 -4.54
CA ILE A 96 12.11 3.91 -4.50
C ILE A 96 12.68 3.75 -3.08
N SER A 97 12.04 4.35 -2.06
CA SER A 97 12.49 4.28 -0.67
C SER A 97 12.07 3.01 0.08
N ILE A 98 11.33 2.12 -0.58
CA ILE A 98 10.75 0.92 0.05
C ILE A 98 11.63 -0.30 -0.25
N ILE A 99 11.97 -1.05 0.80
CA ILE A 99 12.70 -2.32 0.75
C ILE A 99 11.70 -3.44 1.09
N PRO A 100 11.09 -4.09 0.07
CA PRO A 100 10.11 -5.16 0.29
C PRO A 100 10.78 -6.50 0.62
N LEU A 101 10.43 -7.08 1.76
CA LEU A 101 10.95 -8.34 2.28
C LEU A 101 9.80 -9.34 2.54
N ALA A 102 9.90 -10.52 1.92
CA ALA A 102 8.99 -11.62 2.22
C ALA A 102 9.52 -12.42 3.43
N LEU A 103 9.14 -12.01 4.64
CA LEU A 103 9.63 -12.56 5.89
C LEU A 103 8.54 -12.68 6.97
N ASP A 104 8.77 -13.54 7.95
CA ASP A 104 7.95 -13.59 9.16
C ASP A 104 8.44 -12.53 10.15
N SER A 105 7.66 -11.45 10.31
CA SER A 105 8.04 -10.31 11.13
C SER A 105 8.16 -10.64 12.62
N THR A 106 7.69 -11.79 13.07
CA THR A 106 7.92 -12.27 14.45
C THR A 106 9.35 -12.80 14.66
N LYS A 107 10.11 -12.98 13.58
CA LYS A 107 11.50 -13.50 13.56
C LYS A 107 12.49 -12.49 12.97
N SER A 108 12.12 -11.22 12.90
CA SER A 108 12.90 -10.16 12.24
C SER A 108 14.01 -9.58 13.10
N VAL A 109 13.97 -9.81 14.42
CA VAL A 109 15.01 -9.42 15.37
C VAL A 109 15.73 -10.69 15.82
N VAL A 110 17.05 -10.69 15.66
CA VAL A 110 17.92 -11.74 16.24
C VAL A 110 18.12 -11.37 17.71
N ASN A 111 17.71 -12.24 18.63
CA ASN A 111 18.14 -12.15 20.03
C ASN A 111 19.59 -12.61 20.17
#